data_AF-A0A3N5XBI1-F1
#
_entry.id   AF-A0A3N5XBI1-F1
#
_cell.length_a   1.000
_cell.length_b   1.000
_cell.length_c   1.000
_cell.angle_alpha   90.00
_cell.angle_beta   90.00
_cell.angle_gamma   90.00
#
_symmetry.space_group_name_H-M   'P 1'
#
loop_
_entity.id
_entity.type
_entity.pdbx_description
1 polymer ?
#
loop_
_entity_poly.entity_id
_entity_poly.type
_entity_poly.pdbx_seq_one_letter_code
_entity_poly.pdbx_strand_id
1 'polypeptide(L)' 'MFGSKVKIDKNLMEKVKKYSKIAGYSSVDEFVTHALEKEVAKLEDAGSEEEIRERLKGLGYIS' A
#
# COMPACT_ATOMS: atom_id res chain seq x y z
N MET A 1 4.72 -14.91 -14.12
CA MET A 1 3.87 -14.98 -12.91
C MET A 1 2.61 -14.17 -13.17
N PHE A 2 1.44 -14.83 -13.23
CA PHE A 2 0.17 -14.17 -13.51
C PHE A 2 -0.42 -13.62 -12.20
N GLY A 3 -0.03 -12.39 -11.85
CA GLY A 3 -0.64 -11.64 -10.75
C GLY A 3 -1.84 -10.82 -11.21
N SER A 4 -2.74 -10.50 -10.27
CA SER A 4 -3.85 -9.58 -10.45
C SER A 4 -3.35 -8.18 -10.86
N LYS A 5 -3.95 -7.55 -11.88
CA LYS A 5 -3.58 -6.18 -12.30
C LYS A 5 -4.43 -5.15 -11.56
N VAL A 6 -3.78 -4.25 -10.83
CA VAL A 6 -4.43 -3.08 -10.21
C VAL A 6 -4.16 -1.85 -11.06
N LYS A 7 -5.21 -1.08 -11.40
CA LYS A 7 -5.05 0.20 -12.08
C LYS A 7 -4.62 1.26 -11.06
N ILE A 8 -3.58 2.01 -11.41
CA ILE A 8 -3.06 3.13 -10.61
C ILE A 8 -3.13 4.38 -11.47
N ASP A 9 -3.55 5.50 -10.88
CA ASP A 9 -3.55 6.80 -11.55
C ASP A 9 -2.15 7.13 -12.11
N LYS A 10 -2.10 7.77 -13.27
CA LYS A 10 -0.83 8.04 -13.96
C LYS A 10 0.10 8.92 -13.13
N ASN A 11 -0.43 9.98 -12.50
CA ASN A 11 0.37 10.89 -11.69
C ASN A 11 0.90 10.19 -10.44
N LEU A 12 0.10 9.31 -9.85
CA LEU A 12 0.55 8.49 -8.73
C LEU A 12 1.66 7.51 -9.16
N MET A 13 1.49 6.82 -10.30
CA MET A 13 2.49 5.90 -10.81
C MET A 13 3.84 6.59 -11.13
N GLU A 14 3.83 7.84 -11.60
CA GLU A 14 5.05 8.63 -11.78
C GLU A 14 5.78 8.90 -10.46
N LYS A 15 5.03 9.25 -9.41
CA LYS A 15 5.60 9.39 -8.07
C LYS A 15 6.17 8.06 -7.57
N VAL A 16 5.43 6.97 -7.72
CA VAL A 16 5.89 5.63 -7.32
C VAL A 16 7.23 5.30 -7.99
N LYS A 17 7.36 5.49 -9.31
CA LYS A 17 8.62 5.28 -10.04
C LYS A 17 9.77 6.15 -9.54
N LYS A 18 9.50 7.43 -9.25
CA LYS A 18 10.50 8.36 -8.74
C LYS A 18 10.98 7.92 -7.36
N TYR A 19 10.06 7.65 -6.44
CA TYR A 19 10.39 7.34 -5.06
C TYR A 19 10.93 5.93 -4.88
N SER A 20 10.53 4.95 -5.70
CA SER A 20 11.14 3.61 -5.66
C SER A 20 12.64 3.67 -5.93
N LYS A 21 13.06 4.46 -6.93
CA LYS A 21 14.48 4.68 -7.25
C LYS A 21 15.21 5.42 -6.14
N ILE A 22 14.62 6.48 -5.59
CA ILE A 22 15.22 7.24 -4.48
C ILE A 22 15.40 6.35 -3.25
N ALA A 23 14.45 5.47 -2.97
CA ALA A 23 14.49 4.54 -1.86
C ALA A 23 15.41 3.31 -2.10
N GLY A 24 16.06 3.22 -3.27
CA GLY A 24 17.03 2.16 -3.57
C GLY A 24 16.42 0.80 -3.92
N TYR A 25 15.16 0.75 -4.32
CA TYR A 25 14.49 -0.49 -4.70
C TYR A 25 14.97 -0.99 -6.07
N SER A 26 15.04 -2.31 -6.23
CA SER A 26 15.50 -2.94 -7.47
C SER A 26 14.45 -2.85 -8.59
N SER A 27 13.17 -2.71 -8.21
CA SER A 27 12.07 -2.50 -9.15
C SER A 27 10.92 -1.71 -8.54
N VAL A 28 10.03 -1.20 -9.41
CA VAL A 28 8.76 -0.57 -9.00
C VAL A 28 7.84 -1.59 -8.34
N ASP A 29 7.82 -2.82 -8.88
CA ASP A 29 6.95 -3.89 -8.37
C ASP A 29 7.33 -4.28 -6.95
N GLU A 30 8.62 -4.39 -6.64
CA GLU A 30 9.13 -4.62 -5.27
C GLU A 30 8.69 -3.50 -4.32
N PHE A 31 8.83 -2.24 -4.72
CA PHE A 31 8.41 -1.10 -3.91
C PHE A 31 6.91 -1.10 -3.62
N VAL A 32 6.08 -1.36 -4.63
CA VAL A 32 4.63 -1.45 -4.48
C VAL A 32 4.25 -2.62 -3.57
N THR A 33 4.93 -3.76 -3.72
CA THR A 33 4.67 -4.96 -2.92
C THR A 33 4.96 -4.70 -1.45
N HIS A 34 6.15 -4.19 -1.12
CA HIS A 34 6.51 -3.87 0.28
C HIS A 34 5.60 -2.79 0.87
N ALA A 35 5.18 -1.80 0.07
CA ALA A 35 4.25 -0.78 0.54
C ALA A 35 2.88 -1.38 0.90
N LEU A 36 2.36 -2.29 0.06
CA LEU A 36 1.09 -2.98 0.32
C LEU A 36 1.20 -3.93 1.52
N GLU A 37 2.26 -4.73 1.62
CA GLU A 37 2.52 -5.62 2.75
C GLU A 37 2.55 -4.84 4.07
N LYS A 38 3.27 -3.70 4.08
CA LYS A 38 3.34 -2.83 5.26
C LYS A 38 1.97 -2.26 5.64
N GLU A 39 1.12 -1.94 4.66
CA GLU A 39 -0.21 -1.41 4.94
C GLU A 39 -1.16 -2.50 5.45
N VAL A 40 -1.11 -3.69 4.87
CA VAL A 40 -1.89 -4.86 5.31
C VAL A 40 -1.51 -5.28 6.73
N ALA A 41 -0.21 -5.31 7.05
CA ALA A 41 0.27 -5.66 8.40
C ALA A 41 -0.30 -4.74 9.49
N LYS A 42 -0.52 -3.45 9.19
CA LYS A 42 -1.18 -2.52 10.14
C LYS A 42 -2.63 -2.90 10.43
N LEU A 43 -3.28 -3.68 9.59
CA LEU A 43 -4.66 -4.12 9.76
C LEU A 43 -4.72 -5.52 10.37
N GLU A 44 -3.79 -6.41 10.03
CA GLU A 44 -3.70 -7.76 10.62
C GLU A 44 -3.38 -7.73 12.12
N ASP A 45 -2.63 -6.73 12.58
CA ASP A 45 -2.34 -6.52 14.01
C ASP A 45 -3.54 -5.99 14.83
N ALA A 46 -4.69 -5.72 14.21
CA ALA A 46 -5.91 -5.35 14.92
C ALA A 46 -6.77 -6.59 15.16
N GLY A 47 -6.92 -6.99 16.43
CA GLY A 47 -7.46 -8.29 16.84
C GLY A 47 -8.99 -8.41 16.71
N SER A 48 -9.69 -7.31 16.40
CA SER A 48 -11.15 -7.28 16.20
C SER A 48 -11.57 -6.38 15.04
N GLU A 49 -12.73 -6.67 14.44
CA GLU A 49 -13.29 -5.88 13.33
C GLU A 49 -13.57 -4.42 13.75
N GLU A 50 -14.02 -4.19 14.99
CA GLU A 50 -14.15 -2.86 15.58
C GLU A 50 -12.81 -2.10 15.61
N GLU A 51 -11.71 -2.74 16.03
CA GLU A 51 -10.39 -2.10 16.02
C GLU A 51 -9.91 -1.78 14.59
N ILE A 52 -10.19 -2.67 13.62
CA ILE A 52 -9.90 -2.42 12.20
C ILE A 52 -10.68 -1.20 11.70
N ARG A 53 -11.98 -1.11 11.99
CA ARG A 53 -12.81 0.04 11.59
C ARG A 53 -12.32 1.35 12.18
N GLU A 54 -11.97 1.38 13.46
CA GLU A 54 -11.45 2.59 14.10
C GLU A 54 -10.08 2.99 13.52
N ARG A 55 -9.19 2.03 13.20
CA ARG A 55 -7.94 2.31 12.47
C ARG A 55 -8.21 2.87 11.07
N LEU A 56 -9.14 2.27 10.33
CA LEU A 56 -9.49 2.73 8.97
C LEU A 56 -10.09 4.14 8.98
N LYS A 57 -10.91 4.49 9.99
CA LYS A 57 -11.39 5.86 10.22
C LYS A 57 -10.24 6.82 10.49
N GLY A 58 -9.32 6.46 11.39
CA GLY A 58 -8.16 7.29 11.73
C GLY A 58 -7.21 7.53 10.55
N LEU A 59 -7.14 6.59 9.60
CA LEU A 59 -6.39 6.71 8.35
C LEU A 59 -7.18 7.43 7.24
N GLY A 60 -8.45 7.76 7.46
CA GLY A 60 -9.31 8.47 6.51
C GLY A 60 -9.83 7.61 5.35
N TYR A 61 -9.78 6.28 5.46
CA TYR A 61 -10.27 5.36 4.43
C TYR A 61 -11.80 5.22 4.44
N ILE A 62 -12.42 5.44 5.59
CA ILE A 62 -13.87 5.38 5.79
C ILE A 62 -14.31 6.57 6.64
N SER A 63 -15.50 7.10 6.36
CA SER A 63 -16.15 8.19 7.12
C SER A 63 -17.37 7.66 7.88
#